data_AF-A0A9E3ES51-F1
#
_entry.id   AF-A0A9E3ES51-F1
#
_cell.length_a   1.000
_cell.length_b   1.000
_cell.length_c   1.000
_cell.angle_alpha   90.00
_cell.angle_beta   90.00
_cell.angle_gamma   90.00
#
_symmetry.space_group_name_H-M   'P 1'
#
loop_
_entity.id
_entity.type
_entity.pdbx_description
1 polymer ?
#
loop_
_entity_poly.entity_id
_entity_poly.type
_entity_poly.pdbx_seq_one_letter_code
_entity_poly.pdbx_strand_id
1 'polypeptide(L)'
;MTTSQSSPVQIDTHQPVLSAPLKLSFDYTRSVGPTLGKFFTALRERRIVGVRGSDGRVYVPPAEFDPVTYERLSEIVPVASVGTVLSWTWQPDPLAGQPLDRPFAWALIKLDGADIPLLHAVDAGSSNAISTGARVHARWVDEPAGAITDIAYFALGSEAQGAEAVPETTDGRDPVTIQVTPSSIEIQHTASVPESAFLRGLEEGKLLGARTGDDGRVYFPPKEADPATGLALDNFVELPDKGTVTTFAIINIP
;
A
#
# COMPACT_ATOMS: atom_id res chain seq x y z
N MET A 1 -18.97 11.28 -44.18
CA MET A 1 -19.46 12.59 -43.73
C MET A 1 -18.26 13.49 -43.57
N THR A 2 -18.24 14.59 -44.30
CA THR A 2 -17.24 15.66 -44.20
C THR A 2 -17.30 16.26 -42.80
N THR A 3 -16.16 16.30 -42.10
CA THR A 3 -15.99 17.08 -40.88
C THR A 3 -16.32 18.53 -41.19
N SER A 4 -17.46 18.99 -40.66
CA SER A 4 -17.86 20.39 -40.70
C SER A 4 -16.74 21.24 -40.11
N GLN A 5 -16.46 22.38 -40.75
CA GLN A 5 -15.36 23.28 -40.41
C GLN A 5 -15.50 23.81 -38.97
N SER A 6 -14.93 23.11 -37.98
CA SER A 6 -14.64 23.74 -36.70
C SER A 6 -13.43 24.65 -36.90
N SER A 7 -13.64 25.94 -36.65
CA SER A 7 -12.59 26.95 -36.74
C SER A 7 -11.50 26.66 -35.70
N PRO A 8 -10.22 26.95 -36.01
CA PRO A 8 -9.14 26.79 -35.05
C PRO A 8 -9.43 27.61 -33.79
N VAL A 9 -9.28 26.97 -32.63
CA VAL A 9 -9.36 27.61 -31.31
C VAL A 9 -7.97 28.09 -30.95
N GLN A 10 -7.82 29.38 -30.66
CA GLN A 10 -6.55 29.91 -30.18
C GLN A 10 -6.42 29.59 -28.69
N ILE A 11 -5.39 28.82 -28.33
CA ILE A 11 -5.00 28.58 -26.94
C ILE A 11 -3.97 29.63 -26.51
N ASP A 12 -3.99 30.05 -25.25
CA ASP A 12 -2.96 30.91 -24.67
C ASP A 12 -1.80 30.05 -24.15
N THR A 13 -0.69 30.03 -24.89
CA THR A 13 0.52 29.28 -24.53
C THR A 13 1.37 29.97 -23.46
N HIS A 14 1.07 31.24 -23.12
CA HIS A 14 1.72 31.95 -22.02
C HIS A 14 1.02 31.72 -20.67
N GLN A 15 -0.21 31.19 -20.69
CA GLN A 15 -0.91 30.86 -19.47
C GLN A 15 -0.17 29.73 -18.73
N PRO A 16 0.04 29.86 -17.40
CA PRO A 16 0.69 28.80 -16.62
C PRO A 16 -0.02 27.47 -16.79
N VAL A 17 0.72 26.37 -16.87
CA VAL A 17 0.11 25.03 -16.90
C VAL A 17 -0.64 24.74 -15.60
N LEU A 18 -1.72 23.96 -15.69
CA LEU A 18 -2.48 23.53 -14.52
C LEU A 18 -1.67 22.49 -13.74
N SER A 19 -1.79 22.52 -12.42
CA SER A 19 -1.15 21.55 -11.55
C SER A 19 -2.02 21.27 -10.32
N ALA A 20 -2.04 20.01 -9.89
CA ALA A 20 -2.76 19.56 -8.69
C ALA A 20 -2.08 18.33 -8.08
N PRO A 21 -2.22 18.10 -6.75
CA PRO A 21 -1.82 16.85 -6.15
C PRO A 21 -2.57 15.67 -6.77
N LEU A 22 -1.85 14.60 -7.10
CA LEU A 22 -2.39 13.35 -7.60
C LEU A 22 -1.94 12.21 -6.69
N LYS A 23 -2.90 11.58 -6.02
CA LYS A 23 -2.67 10.37 -5.24
C LYS A 23 -2.91 9.13 -6.10
N LEU A 24 -1.84 8.49 -6.52
CA LEU A 24 -1.87 7.19 -7.19
C LEU A 24 -1.93 6.10 -6.14
N SER A 25 -2.99 5.29 -6.11
CA SER A 25 -3.15 4.20 -5.16
C SER A 25 -3.29 2.87 -5.91
N PHE A 26 -2.43 1.92 -5.57
CA PHE A 26 -2.43 0.57 -6.11
C PHE A 26 -2.09 -0.37 -4.97
N ASP A 27 -3.07 -1.10 -4.47
CA ASP A 27 -2.83 -2.01 -3.35
C ASP A 27 -2.04 -3.23 -3.80
N TYR A 28 -1.12 -3.68 -2.96
CA TYR A 28 -0.40 -4.93 -3.17
C TYR A 28 -1.20 -6.08 -2.56
N THR A 29 -1.80 -6.88 -3.43
CA THR A 29 -2.56 -8.08 -3.04
C THR A 29 -1.71 -9.32 -3.26
N ARG A 30 -1.58 -10.15 -2.22
CA ARG A 30 -0.93 -11.45 -2.33
C ARG A 30 -1.71 -12.56 -1.64
N SER A 31 -1.63 -13.77 -2.16
CA SER A 31 -1.97 -14.96 -1.40
C SER A 31 -0.89 -15.24 -0.36
N VAL A 32 -1.30 -15.79 0.79
CA VAL A 32 -0.38 -16.08 1.91
C VAL A 32 -0.04 -17.56 2.06
N GLY A 33 -0.65 -18.41 1.23
CA GLY A 33 -0.43 -19.85 1.30
C GLY A 33 -0.78 -20.47 2.66
N PRO A 34 -0.47 -21.75 2.85
CA PRO A 34 -0.89 -22.50 4.05
C PRO A 34 -0.05 -22.21 5.29
N THR A 35 1.16 -21.65 5.15
CA THR A 35 2.05 -21.36 6.29
C THR A 35 1.75 -19.97 6.86
N LEU A 36 1.87 -18.92 6.04
CA LEU A 36 1.57 -17.55 6.51
C LEU A 36 0.07 -17.35 6.75
N GLY A 37 -0.81 -18.06 6.03
CA GLY A 37 -2.26 -18.04 6.33
C GLY A 37 -2.60 -18.48 7.75
N LYS A 38 -1.93 -19.50 8.28
CA LYS A 38 -2.08 -19.93 9.68
C LYS A 38 -1.57 -18.87 10.65
N PHE A 39 -0.45 -18.23 10.33
CA PHE A 39 0.10 -17.14 11.14
C PHE A 39 -0.86 -15.95 11.24
N PHE A 40 -1.33 -15.44 10.10
CA PHE A 40 -2.27 -14.32 10.08
C PHE A 40 -3.61 -14.66 10.71
N THR A 41 -4.11 -15.90 10.53
CA THR A 41 -5.31 -16.37 11.23
C THR A 41 -5.08 -16.41 12.74
N ALA A 42 -3.91 -16.84 13.21
CA ALA A 42 -3.59 -16.82 14.64
C ALA A 42 -3.47 -15.40 15.21
N LEU A 43 -2.88 -14.45 14.46
CA LEU A 43 -2.83 -13.04 14.88
C LEU A 43 -4.23 -12.45 15.06
N ARG A 44 -5.15 -12.83 14.18
CA ARG A 44 -6.57 -12.47 14.26
C ARG A 44 -7.24 -12.94 15.56
N GLU A 45 -6.70 -13.99 16.16
CA GLU A 45 -7.13 -14.60 17.43
C GLU A 45 -6.26 -14.14 18.62
N ARG A 46 -5.46 -13.08 18.45
CA ARG A 46 -4.52 -12.57 19.46
C ARG A 46 -3.49 -13.62 19.92
N ARG A 47 -3.08 -14.50 19.01
CA ARG A 47 -2.05 -15.54 19.23
C ARG A 47 -0.89 -15.39 18.27
N ILE A 48 0.30 -15.73 18.73
CA ILE A 48 1.51 -15.78 17.89
C ILE A 48 1.89 -17.24 17.68
N VAL A 49 2.17 -17.60 16.44
CA VAL A 49 2.70 -18.91 16.08
C VAL A 49 3.97 -18.75 15.25
N GLY A 50 4.90 -19.68 15.42
CA GLY A 50 6.10 -19.83 14.61
C GLY A 50 6.05 -21.09 13.76
N VAL A 51 7.14 -21.36 13.04
CA VAL A 51 7.38 -22.65 12.40
C VAL A 51 8.72 -23.21 12.82
N ARG A 52 8.78 -24.52 13.06
CA ARG A 52 10.02 -25.23 13.41
C ARG A 52 10.80 -25.56 12.13
N GLY A 53 12.07 -25.13 12.09
CA GLY A 53 13.04 -25.45 11.05
C GLY A 53 13.62 -26.85 11.21
N SER A 54 14.33 -27.31 10.18
CA SER A 54 14.98 -28.63 10.19
C SER A 54 16.08 -28.74 11.25
N ASP A 55 16.66 -27.59 11.65
CA ASP A 55 17.65 -27.46 12.72
C ASP A 55 17.02 -27.32 14.13
N GLY A 56 15.68 -27.43 14.22
CA GLY A 56 14.93 -27.32 15.47
C GLY A 56 14.62 -25.89 15.91
N ARG A 57 15.17 -24.86 15.24
CA ARG A 57 14.89 -23.45 15.57
C ARG A 57 13.47 -23.05 15.20
N VAL A 58 12.89 -22.12 15.94
CA VAL A 58 11.55 -21.58 15.70
C VAL A 58 11.61 -20.19 15.08
N TYR A 59 11.01 -20.04 13.90
CA TYR A 59 10.99 -18.81 13.11
C TYR A 59 9.68 -18.03 13.32
N VAL A 60 9.78 -16.74 13.67
CA VAL A 60 8.66 -15.79 13.75
C VAL A 60 9.06 -14.47 13.08
N PRO A 61 8.33 -13.99 12.06
CA PRO A 61 7.21 -14.65 11.38
C PRO A 61 7.62 -16.01 10.76
N PRO A 62 6.69 -16.96 10.57
CA PRO A 62 7.01 -18.26 9.99
C PRO A 62 7.67 -18.16 8.60
N ALA A 63 8.79 -18.85 8.41
CA ALA A 63 9.41 -19.04 7.09
C ALA A 63 8.72 -20.21 6.33
N GLU A 64 8.49 -20.07 5.02
CA GLU A 64 7.84 -21.13 4.24
C GLU A 64 8.81 -22.26 3.86
N PHE A 65 10.10 -21.93 3.75
CA PHE A 65 11.18 -22.86 3.41
C PHE A 65 12.35 -22.66 4.37
N ASP A 66 13.06 -23.74 4.66
CA ASP A 66 14.26 -23.71 5.48
C ASP A 66 15.38 -22.95 4.75
N PRO A 67 16.02 -21.94 5.37
CA PRO A 67 17.04 -21.13 4.71
C PRO A 67 18.35 -21.89 4.45
N VAL A 68 18.55 -23.05 5.08
CA VAL A 68 19.74 -23.88 4.93
C VAL A 68 19.47 -25.06 3.99
N THR A 69 18.38 -25.79 4.23
CA THR A 69 18.09 -27.03 3.47
C THR A 69 17.18 -26.80 2.26
N TYR A 70 16.50 -25.65 2.18
CA TYR A 70 15.49 -25.32 1.16
C TYR A 70 14.25 -26.23 1.18
N GLU A 71 14.12 -27.10 2.18
CA GLU A 71 12.94 -27.93 2.35
C GLU A 71 11.75 -27.12 2.86
N ARG A 72 10.54 -27.56 2.53
CA ARG A 72 9.32 -26.91 2.96
C ARG A 72 9.10 -27.09 4.46
N LEU A 73 8.86 -26.00 5.18
CA LEU A 73 8.52 -26.03 6.60
C LEU A 73 7.00 -26.05 6.79
N SER A 74 6.51 -26.90 7.69
CA SER A 74 5.06 -27.07 7.92
C SER A 74 4.65 -27.28 9.38
N GLU A 75 5.60 -27.50 10.29
CA GLU A 75 5.35 -27.71 11.71
C GLU A 75 5.14 -26.37 12.41
N ILE A 76 3.87 -25.96 12.53
CA ILE A 76 3.48 -24.73 13.22
C ILE A 76 3.49 -24.97 14.73
N VAL A 77 4.09 -24.04 15.48
CA VAL A 77 4.23 -24.13 16.94
C VAL A 77 3.75 -22.84 17.62
N PRO A 78 3.08 -22.91 18.78
CA PRO A 78 2.75 -21.72 19.57
C PRO A 78 4.00 -20.97 20.03
N VAL A 79 3.93 -19.64 20.05
CA VAL A 79 4.99 -18.76 20.57
C VAL A 79 4.37 -17.75 21.54
N ALA A 80 5.09 -17.41 22.61
CA ALA A 80 4.59 -16.48 23.59
C ALA A 80 4.43 -15.06 23.01
N SER A 81 3.50 -14.29 23.56
CA SER A 81 3.34 -12.85 23.27
C SER A 81 4.29 -11.97 24.10
N VAL A 82 5.24 -12.57 24.82
CA VAL A 82 6.25 -11.88 25.63
C VAL A 82 7.63 -12.20 25.05
N GLY A 83 8.55 -11.23 25.09
CA GLY A 83 9.90 -11.39 24.56
C GLY A 83 10.91 -10.43 25.15
N THR A 84 12.12 -10.48 24.58
CA THR A 84 13.25 -9.64 24.95
C THR A 84 13.70 -8.79 23.75
N VAL A 85 13.94 -7.50 23.98
CA VAL A 85 14.56 -6.60 23.00
C VAL A 85 16.03 -6.98 22.80
N LEU A 86 16.42 -7.36 21.59
CA LEU A 86 17.81 -7.65 21.23
C LEU A 86 18.58 -6.40 20.79
N SER A 87 17.96 -5.58 19.96
CA SER A 87 18.47 -4.28 19.51
C SER A 87 17.31 -3.37 19.15
N TRP A 88 17.56 -2.06 19.13
CA TRP A 88 16.52 -1.09 18.86
C TRP A 88 17.10 0.22 18.33
N THR A 89 16.23 1.02 17.70
CA THR A 89 16.49 2.42 17.34
C THR A 89 15.28 3.27 17.72
N TRP A 90 15.53 4.54 18.02
CA TRP A 90 14.47 5.49 18.38
C TRP A 90 13.87 6.15 17.15
N GLN A 91 12.54 6.25 17.11
CA GLN A 91 11.79 7.03 16.14
C GLN A 91 11.14 8.23 16.86
N PRO A 92 11.77 9.42 16.81
CA PRO A 92 11.25 10.60 17.49
C PRO A 92 10.06 11.24 16.77
N ASP A 93 10.00 11.17 15.44
CA ASP A 93 9.00 11.84 14.62
C ASP A 93 8.34 10.82 13.66
N PRO A 94 7.34 10.05 14.12
CA PRO A 94 6.63 9.08 13.29
C PRO A 94 6.02 9.68 12.03
N LEU A 95 6.19 8.99 10.91
CA LEU A 95 5.51 9.33 9.66
C LEU A 95 4.09 8.75 9.67
N ALA A 96 3.19 9.37 8.90
CA ALA A 96 1.85 8.86 8.70
C ALA A 96 1.88 7.39 8.21
N GLY A 97 1.05 6.54 8.83
CA GLY A 97 0.98 5.10 8.53
C GLY A 97 1.98 4.22 9.28
N GLN A 98 2.88 4.79 10.11
CA GLN A 98 3.65 3.98 11.06
C GLN A 98 2.77 3.45 12.20
N PRO A 99 3.21 2.42 12.95
CA PRO A 99 2.37 1.75 13.95
C PRO A 99 1.84 2.66 15.07
N LEU A 100 2.58 3.73 15.40
CA LEU A 100 2.23 4.68 16.43
C LEU A 100 2.36 6.11 15.89
N ASP A 101 1.46 6.98 16.36
CA ASP A 101 1.41 8.42 16.04
C ASP A 101 2.26 9.29 16.97
N ARG A 102 2.99 8.66 17.89
CA ARG A 102 3.84 9.26 18.93
C ARG A 102 5.21 8.59 18.96
N PRO A 103 6.25 9.23 19.53
CA PRO A 103 7.59 8.66 19.57
C PRO A 103 7.64 7.24 20.13
N PHE A 104 8.37 6.35 19.46
CA PHE A 104 8.46 4.93 19.82
C PHE A 104 9.82 4.33 19.40
N ALA A 105 10.07 3.06 19.75
CA ALA A 105 11.26 2.35 19.30
C ALA A 105 10.93 1.27 18.27
N TRP A 106 11.70 1.21 17.17
CA TRP A 106 11.76 0.01 16.34
C TRP A 106 12.73 -0.98 16.99
N ALA A 107 12.26 -2.20 17.28
CA ALA A 107 13.06 -3.19 18.01
C ALA A 107 13.05 -4.56 17.34
N LEU A 108 14.19 -5.25 17.39
CA LEU A 108 14.28 -6.69 17.15
C LEU A 108 13.90 -7.41 18.45
N ILE A 109 12.74 -8.05 18.48
CA ILE A 109 12.17 -8.69 19.67
C ILE A 109 12.27 -10.20 19.52
N LYS A 110 13.04 -10.85 20.39
CA LYS A 110 13.05 -12.31 20.50
C LYS A 110 11.94 -12.75 21.45
N LEU A 111 10.85 -13.27 20.89
CA LEU A 111 9.74 -13.83 21.66
C LEU A 111 10.16 -15.12 22.38
N ASP A 112 9.59 -15.37 23.55
CA ASP A 112 9.85 -16.60 24.27
C ASP A 112 9.27 -17.80 23.50
N GLY A 113 10.12 -18.79 23.23
CA GLY A 113 9.79 -19.92 22.36
C GLY A 113 10.13 -19.69 20.88
N ALA A 114 10.61 -18.51 20.48
CA ALA A 114 11.18 -18.25 19.16
C ALA A 114 12.71 -18.15 19.22
N ASP A 115 13.37 -18.43 18.09
CA ASP A 115 14.82 -18.32 17.93
C ASP A 115 15.23 -17.11 17.10
N ILE A 116 14.36 -16.68 16.19
CA ILE A 116 14.58 -15.54 15.29
C ILE A 116 13.76 -14.33 15.79
N PRO A 117 14.36 -13.12 15.86
CA PRO A 117 13.64 -11.95 16.34
C PRO A 117 12.66 -11.39 15.31
N LEU A 118 11.51 -10.94 15.80
CA LEU A 118 10.51 -10.17 15.07
C LEU A 118 10.85 -8.68 15.17
N LEU A 119 10.93 -7.98 14.03
CA LEU A 119 10.97 -6.52 14.03
C LEU A 119 9.56 -5.98 14.32
N HIS A 120 9.39 -5.22 15.41
CA HIS A 120 8.13 -4.51 15.67
C HIS A 120 8.33 -3.24 16.52
N ALA A 121 7.29 -2.42 16.62
CA ALA A 121 7.26 -1.20 17.42
C ALA A 121 7.16 -1.51 18.92
N VAL A 122 7.90 -0.77 19.74
CA VAL A 122 7.81 -0.78 21.20
C VAL A 122 7.39 0.62 21.68
N ASP A 123 6.24 0.72 22.34
CA ASP A 123 5.84 1.94 23.06
C ASP A 123 6.57 1.96 24.41
N ALA A 124 7.70 2.66 24.44
CA ALA A 124 8.53 2.84 25.63
C ALA A 124 8.29 4.19 26.33
N GLY A 125 7.45 5.07 25.77
CA GLY A 125 7.24 6.46 26.22
C GLY A 125 8.44 7.40 26.04
N SER A 126 9.68 6.93 26.20
CA SER A 126 10.91 7.69 25.92
C SER A 126 12.08 6.77 25.57
N SER A 127 13.07 7.31 24.85
CA SER A 127 14.30 6.58 24.50
C SER A 127 15.11 6.13 25.72
N ASN A 128 15.00 6.82 26.87
CA ASN A 128 15.70 6.48 28.11
C ASN A 128 15.07 5.29 28.85
N ALA A 129 13.84 4.90 28.50
CA ALA A 129 13.11 3.83 29.18
C ALA A 129 13.33 2.44 28.55
N ILE A 130 13.83 2.39 27.31
CA ILE A 130 14.11 1.13 26.59
C ILE A 130 15.62 0.84 26.59
N SER A 131 15.95 -0.45 26.67
CA SER A 131 17.32 -0.93 26.59
C SER A 131 17.36 -2.31 25.94
N THR A 132 18.52 -2.69 25.40
CA THR A 132 18.76 -4.09 25.02
C THR A 132 18.67 -4.96 26.28
N GLY A 133 17.95 -6.07 26.18
CA GLY A 133 17.61 -6.93 27.31
C GLY A 133 16.28 -6.59 27.99
N ALA A 134 15.64 -5.47 27.65
CA ALA A 134 14.33 -5.13 28.19
C ALA A 134 13.28 -6.18 27.82
N ARG A 135 12.42 -6.50 28.79
CA ARG A 135 11.26 -7.38 28.58
C ARG A 135 10.12 -6.58 28.00
N VAL A 136 9.40 -7.20 27.07
CA VAL A 136 8.24 -6.60 26.41
C VAL A 136 7.13 -7.62 26.22
N HIS A 137 5.89 -7.14 26.10
CA HIS A 137 4.72 -7.96 25.77
C HIS A 137 3.87 -7.30 24.69
N ALA A 138 3.23 -8.10 23.85
CA ALA A 138 2.38 -7.62 22.77
C ALA A 138 1.12 -6.94 23.31
N ARG A 139 0.75 -5.82 22.71
CA ARG A 139 -0.55 -5.18 22.81
C ARG A 139 -1.28 -5.39 21.49
N TRP A 140 -2.54 -5.79 21.56
CA TRP A 140 -3.36 -6.11 20.39
C TRP A 140 -4.26 -4.92 20.05
N VAL A 141 -4.69 -4.86 18.79
CA VAL A 141 -5.80 -3.98 18.39
C VAL A 141 -7.14 -4.54 18.90
N ASP A 142 -8.15 -3.68 19.00
CA ASP A 142 -9.50 -4.07 19.47
C ASP A 142 -10.19 -5.03 18.48
N GLU A 143 -9.99 -4.80 17.18
CA GLU A 143 -10.61 -5.57 16.09
C GLU A 143 -9.55 -6.15 15.14
N PRO A 144 -8.97 -7.32 15.47
CA PRO A 144 -7.98 -7.96 14.61
C PRO A 144 -8.54 -8.36 13.23
N ALA A 145 -7.78 -8.04 12.19
CA ALA A 145 -8.14 -8.29 10.78
C ALA A 145 -7.41 -9.50 10.19
N GLY A 146 -6.39 -10.02 10.87
CA GLY A 146 -5.50 -11.05 10.38
C GLY A 146 -4.31 -10.46 9.64
N ALA A 147 -3.62 -9.49 10.24
CA ALA A 147 -2.44 -8.83 9.68
C ALA A 147 -1.36 -8.67 10.77
N ILE A 148 -0.11 -8.40 10.38
CA ILE A 148 0.97 -8.17 11.36
C ILE A 148 0.66 -6.98 12.30
N THR A 149 -0.13 -6.03 11.80
CA THR A 149 -0.63 -4.86 12.52
C THR A 149 -1.70 -5.19 13.57
N ASP A 150 -2.18 -6.44 13.65
CA ASP A 150 -3.04 -6.86 14.76
C ASP A 150 -2.29 -6.82 16.09
N ILE A 151 -0.98 -7.02 16.06
CA ILE A 151 -0.10 -6.57 17.14
C ILE A 151 0.08 -5.07 16.94
N ALA A 152 -0.62 -4.27 17.74
CA ALA A 152 -0.57 -2.82 17.65
C ALA A 152 0.84 -2.30 17.93
N TYR A 153 1.45 -2.80 19.01
CA TYR A 153 2.82 -2.51 19.45
C TYR A 153 3.20 -3.46 20.59
N PHE A 154 4.44 -3.39 21.06
CA PHE A 154 4.90 -4.01 22.29
C PHE A 154 5.04 -2.99 23.40
N ALA A 155 4.60 -3.30 24.61
CA ALA A 155 4.82 -2.47 25.80
C ALA A 155 5.92 -3.05 26.68
N LEU A 156 6.63 -2.21 27.42
CA LEU A 156 7.64 -2.64 28.38
C LEU A 156 7.03 -3.48 29.52
N GLY A 157 7.80 -4.46 30.00
CA GLY A 157 7.42 -5.39 31.06
C GLY A 157 7.03 -6.78 30.54
N SER A 158 7.07 -7.76 31.44
CA SER A 158 6.75 -9.17 31.15
C SER A 158 5.27 -9.50 31.25
N GLU A 159 4.46 -8.60 31.82
CA GLU A 159 3.04 -8.80 32.03
C GLU A 159 2.26 -7.66 31.38
N ALA A 160 1.21 -8.01 30.64
CA ALA A 160 0.16 -7.06 30.33
C ALA A 160 -0.54 -6.72 31.66
N GLN A 161 -0.32 -5.52 32.18
CA GLN A 161 -1.22 -4.97 33.19
C GLN A 161 -2.63 -4.96 32.56
N GLY A 162 -3.49 -5.85 33.05
CA GLY A 162 -4.78 -6.16 32.43
C GLY A 162 -4.68 -7.08 31.21
N ALA A 163 -4.07 -8.26 31.37
CA ALA A 163 -4.01 -9.30 30.34
C ALA A 163 -5.37 -9.46 29.65
N GLU A 164 -5.48 -8.98 28.40
CA GLU A 164 -6.57 -9.39 27.53
C GLU A 164 -6.46 -10.90 27.43
N ALA A 165 -7.44 -11.59 28.04
CA ALA A 165 -7.54 -13.02 27.92
C ALA A 165 -7.56 -13.35 26.42
N VAL A 166 -6.65 -14.22 25.99
CA VAL A 166 -6.76 -14.83 24.66
C VAL A 166 -8.17 -15.42 24.61
N PRO A 167 -9.04 -14.98 23.68
CA PRO A 167 -10.40 -15.48 23.62
C PRO A 167 -10.37 -17.01 23.54
N GLU A 168 -11.08 -17.69 24.43
CA GLU A 168 -11.23 -19.17 24.36
C GLU A 168 -12.02 -19.60 23.12
N THR A 169 -12.67 -18.66 22.45
CA THR A 169 -13.45 -18.88 21.24
C THR A 169 -12.58 -18.74 20.00
N THR A 170 -12.61 -19.79 19.16
CA THR A 170 -12.08 -19.74 17.80
C THR A 170 -12.82 -18.68 17.00
N ASP A 171 -12.09 -17.85 16.27
CA ASP A 171 -12.67 -16.89 15.35
C ASP A 171 -13.51 -17.63 14.31
N GLY A 172 -14.81 -17.31 14.22
CA GLY A 172 -15.76 -17.98 13.32
C GLY A 172 -15.62 -17.58 11.86
N ARG A 173 -14.72 -16.64 11.52
CA ARG A 173 -14.43 -16.23 10.15
C ARG A 173 -13.54 -17.24 9.42
N ASP A 174 -13.66 -17.30 8.10
CA ASP A 174 -12.79 -18.11 7.25
C ASP A 174 -11.30 -17.79 7.48
N PRO A 175 -10.39 -18.78 7.32
CA PRO A 175 -8.95 -18.56 7.43
C PRO A 175 -8.44 -17.46 6.50
N VAL A 176 -7.42 -16.75 6.94
CA VAL A 176 -6.79 -15.69 6.13
C VAL A 176 -6.03 -16.35 4.96
N THR A 177 -6.46 -16.03 3.73
CA THR A 177 -5.86 -16.57 2.49
C THR A 177 -5.26 -15.49 1.59
N ILE A 178 -5.69 -14.24 1.76
CA ILE A 178 -5.21 -13.06 1.03
C ILE A 178 -4.74 -12.00 2.04
N GLN A 179 -3.67 -11.29 1.70
CA GLN A 179 -3.26 -10.05 2.33
C GLN A 179 -3.30 -8.93 1.30
N VAL A 180 -3.87 -7.80 1.71
CA VAL A 180 -3.89 -6.57 0.94
C VAL A 180 -3.07 -5.55 1.71
N THR A 181 -1.94 -5.13 1.16
CA THR A 181 -1.13 -4.04 1.71
C THR A 181 -1.42 -2.78 0.92
N PRO A 182 -2.05 -1.76 1.55
CA PRO A 182 -2.29 -0.49 0.88
C PRO A 182 -0.97 0.16 0.45
N SER A 183 -0.90 0.61 -0.79
CA SER A 183 0.25 1.38 -1.29
C SER A 183 -0.22 2.54 -2.14
N SER A 184 0.30 3.72 -1.81
CA SER A 184 0.03 4.93 -2.56
C SER A 184 1.26 5.82 -2.67
N ILE A 185 1.36 6.54 -3.77
CA ILE A 185 2.30 7.62 -3.97
C ILE A 185 1.52 8.89 -4.29
N GLU A 186 1.91 9.99 -3.65
CA GLU A 186 1.42 11.32 -3.98
C GLU A 186 2.46 12.03 -4.83
N ILE A 187 2.05 12.51 -5.99
CA ILE A 187 2.88 13.32 -6.86
C ILE A 187 2.15 14.63 -7.15
N GLN A 188 2.90 15.70 -7.33
CA GLN A 188 2.33 16.91 -7.91
C GLN A 188 2.20 16.70 -9.42
N HIS A 189 1.00 16.41 -9.90
CA HIS A 189 0.75 16.30 -11.34
C HIS A 189 0.78 17.69 -11.95
N THR A 190 1.52 17.84 -13.03
CA THR A 190 1.57 19.08 -13.82
C THR A 190 1.12 18.72 -15.21
N ALA A 191 -0.02 19.27 -15.62
CA ALA A 191 -0.59 19.03 -16.93
C ALA A 191 0.32 19.62 -18.01
N SER A 192 0.31 19.00 -19.19
CA SER A 192 0.95 19.60 -20.37
C SER A 192 0.21 20.88 -20.82
N VAL A 193 0.80 21.65 -21.72
CA VAL A 193 0.12 22.83 -22.32
C VAL A 193 -1.19 22.41 -23.03
N PRO A 194 -1.21 21.38 -23.91
CA PRO A 194 -2.44 20.92 -24.55
C PRO A 194 -3.48 20.39 -23.55
N GLU A 195 -3.03 19.68 -22.52
CA GLU A 195 -3.92 19.17 -21.47
C GLU A 195 -4.51 20.30 -20.62
N SER A 196 -3.71 21.33 -20.30
CA SER A 196 -4.19 22.51 -19.58
C SER A 196 -5.25 23.26 -20.38
N ALA A 197 -5.03 23.43 -21.70
CA ALA A 197 -6.03 24.01 -22.59
C ALA A 197 -7.31 23.17 -22.64
N PHE A 198 -7.16 21.84 -22.76
CA PHE A 198 -8.29 20.90 -22.75
C PHE A 198 -9.11 20.98 -21.46
N LEU A 199 -8.46 20.96 -20.29
CA LEU A 199 -9.12 21.02 -18.99
C LEU A 199 -9.87 22.34 -18.76
N ARG A 200 -9.30 23.47 -19.21
CA ARG A 200 -10.01 24.77 -19.21
C ARG A 200 -11.19 24.78 -20.17
N GLY A 201 -11.03 24.20 -21.35
CA GLY A 201 -12.12 23.99 -22.29
C GLY A 201 -13.25 23.19 -21.65
N LEU A 202 -12.95 22.10 -20.94
CA LEU A 202 -13.94 21.31 -20.21
C LEU A 202 -14.66 22.10 -19.13
N GLU A 203 -13.97 22.95 -18.38
CA GLU A 203 -14.59 23.86 -17.39
C GLU A 203 -15.63 24.78 -18.05
N GLU A 204 -15.38 25.22 -19.29
CA GLU A 204 -16.29 26.03 -20.11
C GLU A 204 -17.35 25.20 -20.88
N GLY A 205 -17.35 23.87 -20.74
CA GLY A 205 -18.25 22.97 -21.47
C GLY A 205 -17.86 22.71 -22.93
N LYS A 206 -16.60 22.99 -23.31
CA LYS A 206 -16.05 22.79 -24.66
C LYS A 206 -15.22 21.51 -24.74
N LEU A 207 -15.42 20.73 -25.80
CA LEU A 207 -14.61 19.56 -26.11
C LEU A 207 -13.49 19.96 -27.07
N LEU A 208 -12.26 20.10 -26.58
CA LEU A 208 -11.13 20.47 -27.44
C LEU A 208 -10.36 19.24 -27.91
N GLY A 209 -10.15 19.11 -29.22
CA GLY A 209 -9.17 18.22 -29.83
C GLY A 209 -7.99 19.02 -30.41
N ALA A 210 -6.94 18.33 -30.86
CA ALA A 210 -5.84 18.97 -31.58
C ALA A 210 -5.29 18.08 -32.70
N ARG A 211 -4.70 18.72 -33.72
CA ARG A 211 -4.07 18.07 -34.88
C ARG A 211 -2.77 18.77 -35.25
N THR A 212 -1.94 18.09 -36.04
CA THR A 212 -0.76 18.69 -36.69
C THR A 212 -1.18 19.40 -37.96
N GLY A 213 -0.88 20.70 -38.08
CA GLY A 213 -1.25 21.52 -39.23
C GLY A 213 -2.76 21.59 -39.48
N ASP A 214 -3.15 21.97 -40.70
CA ASP A 214 -4.57 22.15 -41.04
C ASP A 214 -5.28 20.84 -41.44
N ASP A 215 -4.54 19.89 -42.01
CA ASP A 215 -5.09 18.66 -42.59
C ASP A 215 -4.79 17.39 -41.75
N GLY A 216 -4.18 17.55 -40.58
CA GLY A 216 -3.85 16.45 -39.69
C GLY A 216 -5.07 15.74 -39.09
N ARG A 217 -4.86 14.51 -38.60
CA ARG A 217 -5.88 13.80 -37.81
C ARG A 217 -6.09 14.50 -36.48
N VAL A 218 -7.35 14.69 -36.10
CA VAL A 218 -7.70 15.28 -34.80
C VAL A 218 -7.65 14.20 -33.73
N TYR A 219 -6.87 14.46 -32.68
CA TYR A 219 -6.76 13.63 -31.49
C TYR A 219 -7.55 14.27 -30.34
N PHE A 220 -8.28 13.43 -29.62
CA PHE A 220 -9.05 13.80 -28.43
C PHE A 220 -8.79 12.78 -27.30
N PRO A 221 -8.42 13.20 -26.08
CA PRO A 221 -8.02 14.57 -25.74
C PRO A 221 -6.76 15.00 -26.51
N PRO A 222 -6.44 16.32 -26.57
CA PRO A 222 -5.22 16.84 -27.16
C PRO A 222 -3.99 16.23 -26.46
N LYS A 223 -2.94 15.96 -27.24
CA LYS A 223 -1.67 15.37 -26.78
C LYS A 223 -0.52 16.33 -27.06
N GLU A 224 0.60 16.15 -26.36
CA GLU A 224 1.83 16.92 -26.62
C GLU A 224 2.39 16.70 -28.03
N ALA A 225 2.28 15.47 -28.52
CA ALA A 225 2.76 15.11 -29.84
C ALA A 225 1.77 14.18 -30.56
N ASP A 226 1.75 14.32 -31.88
CA ASP A 226 1.06 13.45 -32.81
C ASP A 226 1.63 12.03 -32.72
N PRO A 227 0.82 11.01 -32.36
CA PRO A 227 1.28 9.63 -32.25
C PRO A 227 1.84 9.03 -33.55
N ALA A 228 1.47 9.56 -34.72
CA ALA A 228 1.95 9.06 -36.00
C ALA A 228 3.25 9.73 -36.45
N THR A 229 3.45 11.01 -36.13
CA THR A 229 4.57 11.79 -36.67
C THR A 229 5.57 12.27 -35.61
N GLY A 230 5.19 12.29 -34.33
CA GLY A 230 5.97 12.86 -33.24
C GLY A 230 6.02 14.40 -33.25
N LEU A 231 5.35 15.07 -34.19
CA LEU A 231 5.28 16.53 -34.26
C LEU A 231 4.27 17.08 -33.23
N ALA A 232 4.42 18.34 -32.85
CA ALA A 232 3.47 18.99 -31.95
C ALA A 232 2.08 19.08 -32.60
N LEU A 233 1.03 18.86 -31.79
CA LEU A 233 -0.34 19.21 -32.19
C LEU A 233 -0.53 20.71 -32.01
N ASP A 234 -0.36 21.47 -33.08
CA ASP A 234 -0.31 22.94 -33.09
C ASP A 234 -1.65 23.60 -33.44
N ASN A 235 -2.62 22.84 -33.92
CA ASN A 235 -3.94 23.33 -34.30
C ASN A 235 -5.03 22.72 -33.40
N PHE A 236 -5.57 23.54 -32.50
CA PHE A 236 -6.67 23.15 -31.58
C PHE A 236 -8.02 23.37 -32.25
N VAL A 237 -8.93 22.43 -32.04
CA VAL A 237 -10.22 22.38 -32.74
C VAL A 237 -11.30 22.04 -31.72
N GLU A 238 -12.36 22.85 -31.66
CA GLU A 238 -13.55 22.50 -30.87
C GLU A 238 -14.34 21.40 -31.58
N LEU A 239 -14.70 20.36 -30.83
CA LEU A 239 -15.43 19.20 -31.27
C LEU A 239 -16.90 19.28 -30.84
N PRO A 240 -17.84 18.72 -31.65
CA PRO A 240 -19.23 18.62 -31.25
C PRO A 240 -19.41 17.63 -30.10
N ASP A 241 -20.47 17.82 -29.32
CA ASP A 241 -20.93 16.93 -28.25
C ASP A 241 -21.62 15.63 -28.75
N LYS A 242 -21.54 15.37 -30.06
CA LYS A 242 -22.16 14.22 -30.72
C LYS A 242 -21.14 13.47 -31.57
N GLY A 243 -21.16 12.15 -31.44
CA GLY A 243 -20.26 11.25 -32.17
C GLY A 243 -20.93 9.95 -32.59
N THR A 244 -20.15 9.09 -33.24
CA THR A 244 -20.56 7.72 -33.61
C THR A 244 -19.69 6.73 -32.87
N VAL A 245 -20.30 5.72 -32.25
CA VAL A 245 -19.56 4.59 -31.65
C VAL A 245 -18.99 3.75 -32.79
N THR A 246 -17.66 3.67 -32.87
CA THR A 246 -16.96 2.91 -33.91
C THR A 246 -16.57 1.51 -33.44
N THR A 247 -16.18 1.36 -32.18
CA THR A 247 -15.83 0.10 -31.52
C THR A 247 -16.24 0.16 -30.04
N PHE A 248 -16.47 -1.00 -29.41
CA PHE A 248 -16.76 -1.08 -27.97
C PHE A 248 -16.23 -2.38 -27.38
N ALA A 249 -15.99 -2.38 -26.07
CA ALA A 249 -15.68 -3.57 -25.27
C ALA A 249 -16.54 -3.56 -24.00
N ILE A 250 -17.03 -4.73 -23.59
CA ILE A 250 -17.73 -4.90 -22.32
C ILE A 250 -16.74 -5.52 -21.34
N ILE A 251 -16.33 -4.73 -20.33
CA ILE A 251 -15.40 -5.19 -19.30
C ILE A 251 -16.22 -5.53 -18.06
N ASN A 252 -16.24 -6.81 -17.69
CA ASN A 252 -16.79 -7.28 -16.41
C ASN A 252 -15.64 -7.34 -15.41
N ILE A 253 -15.31 -6.22 -14.77
CA ILE A 253 -14.38 -6.23 -13.61
C ILE A 253 -15.23 -6.57 -12.38
N PRO A 254 -14.94 -7.69 -11.68
CA PRO A 254 -15.60 -8.03 -10.42
C PRO A 254 -15.29 -7.03 -9.30
#